data_AF-A0A7C5GJS6-F1
#
_entry.id   AF-A0A7C5GJS6-F1
#
_cell.length_a   1.000
_cell.length_b   1.000
_cell.length_c   1.000
_cell.angle_alpha   90.00
_cell.angle_beta   90.00
_cell.angle_gamma   90.00
#
_symmetry.space_group_name_H-M   'P 1'
#
loop_
_entity.id
_entity.type
_entity.pdbx_description
1 polymer ?
#
loop_
_entity_poly.entity_id
_entity_poly.type
_entity_poly.pdbx_seq_one_letter_code
_entity_poly.pdbx_strand_id
1 'polypeptide(L)'
;EEGIPFIEVYTKCSIEECIKRDPKGLYKKALRGEIKNFTGISDPYEEPCSPDVVLNTEHDSIEHNIDKVIRYVKEFLHVNYDNR
;
A
#
# COMPACT_ATOMS: atom_id res chain seq x y z
N GLU A 1 5.13 -29.14 -7.40
CA GLU A 1 4.38 -28.13 -8.17
C GLU A 1 5.08 -26.80 -7.94
N GLU A 2 5.54 -26.12 -8.99
CA GLU A 2 6.03 -24.75 -8.85
C GLU A 2 4.83 -23.83 -8.60
N GLY A 3 4.86 -23.09 -7.49
CA GLY A 3 3.80 -22.15 -7.11
C GLY A 3 3.77 -20.94 -8.04
N ILE A 4 2.63 -20.24 -8.06
CA ILE A 4 2.51 -18.96 -8.78
C ILE A 4 3.43 -17.95 -8.09
N PRO A 5 4.30 -17.22 -8.82
CA PRO A 5 5.12 -16.18 -8.24
C PRO A 5 4.27 -15.12 -7.54
N PHE A 6 4.70 -14.68 -6.36
CA PHE A 6 3.98 -13.71 -5.52
C PHE A 6 4.93 -12.59 -5.08
N ILE A 7 4.40 -11.36 -5.05
CA ILE A 7 5.11 -10.14 -4.63
C ILE A 7 4.16 -9.37 -3.69
N GLU A 8 4.58 -9.12 -2.45
CA GLU A 8 3.87 -8.31 -1.46
C GLU A 8 4.23 -6.82 -1.60
N VAL A 9 3.22 -5.99 -1.89
CA VAL A 9 3.39 -4.53 -2.00
C VAL A 9 2.72 -3.83 -0.83
N TYR A 10 3.52 -3.24 0.05
CA TYR A 10 3.05 -2.46 1.19
C TYR A 10 2.82 -1.00 0.82
N THR A 11 1.56 -0.57 0.77
CA THR A 11 1.18 0.84 0.58
C THR A 11 1.21 1.59 1.91
N LYS A 12 2.39 2.05 2.31
CA LYS A 12 2.61 2.78 3.56
C LYS A 12 1.99 4.18 3.51
N CYS A 13 1.22 4.52 4.54
CA CYS A 13 0.68 5.85 4.80
C CYS A 13 0.37 5.95 6.30
N SER A 14 0.59 7.12 6.92
CA SER A 14 0.10 7.34 8.28
C SER A 14 -1.42 7.25 8.35
N ILE A 15 -1.94 6.84 9.51
CA ILE A 15 -3.39 6.80 9.76
C ILE A 15 -3.97 8.21 9.74
N GLU A 16 -3.22 9.21 10.22
CA GLU A 16 -3.59 10.62 10.23
C GLU A 16 -3.82 11.14 8.80
N GLU A 17 -2.90 10.85 7.87
CA GLU A 17 -3.06 11.26 6.48
C GLU A 17 -4.19 10.47 5.80
N CYS A 18 -4.38 9.18 6.12
CA CYS A 18 -5.52 8.41 5.63
C CYS A 18 -6.87 9.01 6.06
N ILE A 19 -7.01 9.39 7.34
CA ILE A 19 -8.20 10.06 7.88
C ILE A 19 -8.39 11.43 7.24
N LYS A 20 -7.31 12.17 7.01
CA LYS A 20 -7.38 13.49 6.34
C LYS A 20 -7.88 13.37 4.90
N ARG A 21 -7.42 12.36 4.15
CA ARG A 21 -7.82 12.13 2.75
C ARG A 21 -9.28 11.66 2.65
N ASP A 22 -9.69 10.73 3.52
CA ASP A 22 -11.02 10.09 3.63
C ASP A 22 -11.96 10.28 2.41
N PRO A 23 -11.57 9.79 1.21
CA PRO A 23 -12.24 10.15 -0.04
C PRO A 23 -13.68 9.60 -0.12
N LYS A 24 -13.98 8.59 0.70
CA LYS A 24 -15.28 7.90 0.77
C LYS A 24 -16.06 8.23 2.05
N GLY A 25 -15.52 9.05 2.95
CA GLY A 25 -16.17 9.36 4.23
C GLY A 25 -16.22 8.18 5.21
N LEU A 26 -15.42 7.13 5.01
CA LEU A 26 -15.45 5.91 5.81
C LEU A 26 -14.78 6.12 7.17
N TYR A 27 -13.66 6.84 7.22
CA TYR A 27 -13.01 7.17 8.50
C TYR A 27 -13.93 8.02 9.37
N LYS A 28 -14.61 9.01 8.79
CA LYS A 28 -15.62 9.81 9.50
C LYS A 28 -16.76 8.96 10.09
N LYS A 29 -17.26 7.96 9.36
CA LYS A 29 -18.31 7.06 9.85
C LYS A 29 -17.78 6.14 10.96
N ALA A 30 -16.58 5.59 10.79
CA ALA A 30 -15.93 4.75 11.79
C ALA A 30 -15.69 5.50 13.10
N LEU A 31 -15.19 6.74 13.04
CA LEU A 31 -14.98 7.61 14.20
C LEU A 31 -16.27 7.97 14.95
N ARG A 32 -17.42 7.98 14.26
CA ARG A 32 -18.75 8.13 14.88
C ARG A 32 -19.35 6.82 15.39
N GLY A 33 -18.64 5.70 15.27
CA GLY A 33 -19.10 4.38 15.70
C GLY A 33 -20.13 3.73 14.78
N GLU A 34 -20.36 4.28 13.57
CA GLU A 34 -21.31 3.73 12.59
C GLU A 34 -20.75 2.49 11.89
N ILE A 35 -19.42 2.36 11.82
CA ILE A 35 -18.73 1.20 11.25
C ILE A 35 -17.92 0.55 12.37
N LYS A 36 -18.26 -0.69 12.70
CA LYS A 36 -17.53 -1.52 13.66
C LYS A 36 -16.33 -2.17 12.99
N ASN A 37 -15.32 -2.52 13.77
CA ASN A 37 -14.17 -3.32 13.35
C ASN A 37 -13.45 -2.69 12.13
N PHE A 38 -13.29 -1.37 12.18
CA PHE A 38 -12.66 -0.60 11.13
C PHE A 38 -11.14 -0.58 11.35
N THR A 39 -10.39 -1.18 10.43
CA THR A 39 -8.93 -1.26 10.46
C THR A 39 -8.29 0.12 10.58
N GLY A 40 -7.34 0.26 11.51
CA GLY A 40 -6.68 1.52 11.84
C GLY A 40 -7.46 2.41 12.82
N ILE A 41 -8.68 2.02 13.23
CA ILE A 41 -9.49 2.76 14.22
C ILE A 41 -9.90 1.86 15.39
N SER A 42 -10.73 0.86 15.13
CA SER A 42 -11.22 -0.09 16.15
C SER A 42 -10.54 -1.45 16.05
N ASP A 43 -10.00 -1.79 14.87
CA ASP A 43 -9.19 -2.98 14.64
C ASP A 43 -7.75 -2.58 14.27
N PRO A 44 -6.73 -3.35 14.66
CA PRO A 44 -5.35 -3.06 14.31
C PRO A 44 -5.09 -3.29 12.82
N TYR A 45 -4.12 -2.55 12.27
CA TYR A 45 -3.46 -2.89 11.02
C TYR A 45 -2.09 -3.49 11.35
N GLU A 46 -1.82 -4.69 10.88
CA GLU A 46 -0.53 -5.35 11.05
C GLU A 46 0.36 -4.98 9.87
N GLU A 47 1.31 -4.07 10.07
CA GLU A 47 2.29 -3.75 9.04
C GLU A 47 3.09 -5.01 8.65
N PRO A 48 3.32 -5.26 7.35
CA PRO A 48 4.09 -6.42 6.92
C PRO A 48 5.53 -6.31 7.43
N CYS A 49 6.05 -7.40 8.00
CA CYS A 49 7.40 -7.42 8.58
C CYS A 49 8.51 -7.38 7.52
N SER A 50 8.25 -7.91 6.32
CA SER A 50 9.22 -8.03 5.25
C SER A 50 8.55 -7.96 3.86
N PRO A 51 7.91 -6.84 3.50
CA PRO A 51 7.30 -6.69 2.20
C PRO A 51 8.37 -6.63 1.10
N ASP A 52 8.04 -7.15 -0.08
CA ASP A 52 8.91 -7.08 -1.26
C ASP A 52 9.10 -5.62 -1.74
N VAL A 53 8.02 -4.83 -1.72
CA VAL A 53 8.03 -3.42 -2.13
C VAL A 53 7.27 -2.55 -1.13
N VAL A 54 7.88 -1.44 -0.70
CA VAL A 54 7.22 -0.42 0.12
C VAL A 54 6.95 0.84 -0.69
N LEU A 55 5.70 1.27 -0.76
CA LEU A 55 5.26 2.51 -1.41
C LEU A 55 4.93 3.55 -0.34
N ASN A 56 5.67 4.65 -0.29
CA ASN A 56 5.35 5.74 0.64
C ASN A 56 4.33 6.66 -0.03
N THR A 57 3.05 6.36 0.15
CA THR A 57 1.96 7.10 -0.50
C THR A 57 1.65 8.45 0.15
N GLU A 58 2.39 8.80 1.21
CA GLU A 58 2.28 10.09 1.89
C GLU A 58 3.31 11.11 1.39
N HIS A 59 4.54 10.66 1.12
CA HIS A 59 5.65 11.56 0.76
C HIS A 59 6.20 11.36 -0.66
N ASP A 60 5.98 10.20 -1.28
CA ASP A 60 6.42 9.96 -2.65
C ASP A 60 5.31 10.33 -3.65
N SER A 61 5.68 10.78 -4.84
CA SER A 61 4.71 10.97 -5.93
C SER A 61 4.17 9.63 -6.43
N ILE A 62 3.07 9.68 -7.19
CA ILE A 62 2.50 8.49 -7.82
C ILE A 62 3.50 7.86 -8.79
N GLU A 63 4.15 8.68 -9.62
CA GLU A 63 5.14 8.28 -10.62
C GLU A 63 6.32 7.58 -9.95
N HIS A 64 6.85 8.15 -8.86
CA HIS A 64 7.94 7.55 -8.11
C HIS A 64 7.56 6.17 -7.53
N ASN A 65 6.35 6.04 -6.98
CA ASN A 65 5.86 4.77 -6.46
C ASN A 65 5.65 3.73 -7.58
N ILE A 66 5.14 4.14 -8.74
CA ILE A 66 5.01 3.27 -9.92
C ILE A 66 6.38 2.76 -10.35
N ASP A 67 7.38 3.63 -10.44
CA ASP A 67 8.74 3.25 -10.82
C ASP A 67 9.34 2.20 -9.89
N LYS A 68 9.07 2.28 -8.58
CA LYS A 68 9.50 1.27 -7.59
C LYS A 68 8.89 -0.10 -7.87
N VAL A 69 7.57 -0.16 -8.10
CA VAL A 69 6.87 -1.42 -8.41
C VAL A 69 7.39 -2.01 -9.72
N ILE A 70 7.46 -1.21 -10.79
CA ILE A 70 7.87 -1.71 -12.10
C ILE A 70 9.32 -2.20 -12.08
N ARG A 71 10.23 -1.48 -11.39
CA ARG A 71 11.61 -1.92 -11.23
C ARG A 71 11.68 -3.29 -10.56
N TYR A 72 11.01 -3.46 -9.42
CA TYR A 72 11.02 -4.72 -8.68
C TYR A 72 10.45 -5.88 -9.51
N VAL A 73 9.30 -5.67 -10.16
CA VAL A 73 8.68 -6.71 -11.01
C VAL A 73 9.62 -7.13 -12.15
N LYS A 74 10.33 -6.18 -12.76
CA LYS A 74 11.25 -6.50 -13.85
C LYS A 74 12.49 -7.26 -13.36
N GLU A 75 13.05 -6.87 -12.22
CA GLU A 75 14.15 -7.60 -11.58
C GLU A 75 13.73 -9.03 -11.21
N PHE A 76 12.55 -9.16 -10.59
CA PHE A 76 11.96 -10.44 -10.17
C PHE A 76 11.66 -11.38 -11.34
N LEU A 77 11.17 -10.83 -12.47
CA LEU A 77 10.87 -11.59 -13.69
C LEU A 77 12.06 -11.70 -14.66
N HIS A 78 13.23 -11.13 -14.31
CA HIS A 78 14.42 -11.06 -15.17
C HIS A 78 14.17 -10.44 -16.57
N VAL A 79 13.35 -9.40 -16.64
CA VAL A 79 13.01 -8.69 -17.89
C VAL A 79 13.73 -7.34 -17.96
N ASN A 80 14.31 -6.99 -19.11
CA ASN A 80 15.03 -5.71 -19.27
C ASN A 80 14.08 -4.49 -19.22
N TYR A 81 14.43 -3.47 -18.42
CA TYR A 81 13.69 -2.21 -18.31
C TYR A 81 14.11 -1.22 -19.42
N ASP A 82 13.34 -1.14 -20.52
CA ASP A 82 13.45 -0.04 -21.49
C ASP A 82 12.44 1.05 -21.11
N ASN A 83 12.93 2.27 -20.90
CA ASN A 83 12.14 3.44 -20.49
C ASN A 83 11.99 4.42 -21.66
N ARG A 84 11.69 3.87 -22.85
CA ARG A 84 11.42 4.61 -24.08
C ARG A 84 9.94 4.87 -24.25
#